data_AF-A0A7W1CG04-F1
#
_entry.id   AF-A0A7W1CG04-F1
#
_cell.length_a   1.000
_cell.length_b   1.000
_cell.length_c   1.000
_cell.angle_alpha   90.00
_cell.angle_beta   90.00
_cell.angle_gamma   90.00
#
_symmetry.space_group_name_H-M   'P 1'
#
loop_
_entity.id
_entity.type
_entity.pdbx_description
1 polymer ?
#
loop_
_entity_poly.entity_id
_entity_poly.type
_entity_poly.pdbx_seq_one_letter_code
_entity_poly.pdbx_strand_id
1 'polypeptide(L)' 'MKTAVDKSIDIDKSIKARLEKNHACYVLLTCDAPQENGKMEVKLSYKGDPFLALYMLDGAQSIIDEDALTD' A
#
# COMPACT_ATOMS: atom_id res chain seq x y z
N MET A 1 -15.53 30.51 -18.71
CA MET A 1 -16.11 29.17 -18.46
C MET A 1 -15.04 28.35 -17.77
N LYS A 2 -15.14 28.14 -16.45
CA LYS A 2 -14.16 27.38 -15.65
C LYS A 2 -14.67 25.94 -15.59
N THR A 3 -13.89 24.98 -16.09
CA THR A 3 -14.15 23.56 -15.82
C THR A 3 -13.01 23.05 -14.96
N ALA A 4 -13.39 22.36 -13.90
CA ALA A 4 -12.59 22.01 -12.74
C ALA A 4 -11.29 21.29 -13.10
N VAL A 5 -10.18 21.75 -12.53
CA VAL A 5 -9.01 20.91 -12.30
C VAL A 5 -9.48 19.76 -11.44
N ASP A 6 -9.50 18.56 -12.01
CA ASP A 6 -9.69 17.31 -11.28
C ASP A 6 -8.63 17.23 -10.19
N LYS A 7 -9.00 17.60 -8.97
CA LYS A 7 -8.15 17.42 -7.79
C LYS A 7 -8.29 15.97 -7.39
N SER A 8 -7.67 15.07 -8.14
CA SER A 8 -7.31 13.78 -7.56
C SER A 8 -6.38 14.11 -6.40
N ILE A 9 -6.90 13.97 -5.18
CA ILE A 9 -6.07 14.00 -3.99
C ILE A 9 -5.06 12.88 -4.22
N ASP A 10 -3.77 13.21 -4.17
CA ASP A 10 -2.70 12.23 -4.14
C ASP A 10 -2.88 11.42 -2.84
N ILE A 11 -3.71 10.36 -2.93
CA ILE A 11 -4.16 9.52 -1.82
C ILE A 11 -2.94 8.94 -1.11
N ASP A 12 -1.91 8.56 -1.87
CA ASP A 12 -0.63 8.12 -1.37
C ASP A 12 0.00 9.15 -0.44
N LYS A 13 0.10 10.41 -0.87
CA LYS A 13 0.68 11.48 -0.06
C LYS A 13 -0.14 11.74 1.19
N SER A 14 -1.47 11.75 1.08
CA SER A 14 -2.36 11.99 2.22
C SER A 14 -2.29 10.86 3.25
N ILE A 15 -2.25 9.60 2.81
CA ILE A 15 -2.17 8.44 3.69
C ILE A 15 -0.80 8.40 4.38
N LYS A 16 0.29 8.59 3.62
CA LYS A 16 1.65 8.65 4.17
C LYS A 16 1.76 9.72 5.25
N ALA A 17 1.28 10.93 5.00
CA ALA A 17 1.32 12.02 5.98
C ALA A 17 0.58 11.67 7.29
N ARG A 18 -0.54 10.94 7.21
CA ARG A 18 -1.28 10.49 8.40
C ARG A 18 -0.55 9.37 9.14
N LEU A 19 0.02 8.42 8.42
CA LEU A 19 0.73 7.29 9.01
C LEU A 19 2.01 7.74 9.72
N GLU A 20 2.78 8.62 9.07
CA GLU A 20 4.01 9.18 9.62
C GLU A 20 3.81 9.96 10.92
N LYS A 21 2.63 10.57 11.10
CA LYS A 21 2.33 11.33 12.32
C LYS A 21 2.05 10.43 13.53
N ASN A 22 1.52 9.23 13.31
CA ASN A 22 0.93 8.42 14.37
C ASN A 22 1.62 7.07 14.59
N HIS A 23 2.49 6.62 13.67
CA HIS A 23 3.11 5.31 13.72
C HIS A 23 4.62 5.39 13.55
N ALA A 24 5.34 4.64 14.39
CA ALA A 24 6.80 4.54 14.34
C ALA A 24 7.30 3.69 13.16
N CYS A 25 6.47 2.75 12.66
CA CYS A 25 6.75 1.95 11.49
C CYS A 25 5.45 1.55 10.78
N TYR A 26 5.46 1.52 9.45
CA TYR A 26 4.35 1.04 8.65
C TYR A 26 4.82 0.50 7.28
N VAL A 27 4.01 -0.36 6.71
CA VAL A 27 4.05 -0.75 5.30
C VAL A 27 2.71 -0.41 4.66
N LEU A 28 2.73 0.21 3.49
CA LEU A 28 1.58 0.57 2.69
C LEU A 28 1.71 -0.14 1.34
N LEU A 29 0.78 -1.05 1.07
CA LEU A 29 0.61 -1.74 -0.21
C LEU A 29 -0.64 -1.19 -0.88
N THR A 30 -0.51 -0.73 -2.12
CA THR A 30 -1.62 -0.27 -2.94
C THR A 30 -1.60 -1.01 -4.27
N CYS A 31 -2.77 -1.45 -4.71
CA CYS A 31 -2.98 -2.10 -5.99
C CYS A 31 -3.99 -1.28 -6.78
N ASP A 32 -3.61 -0.85 -7.97
CA ASP A 32 -4.54 -0.19 -8.87
C ASP A 32 -5.45 -1.20 -9.57
N ALA A 33 -6.51 -0.70 -10.21
CA ALA A 33 -7.36 -1.54 -11.03
C ALA A 33 -6.53 -2.27 -12.11
N PRO A 34 -6.88 -3.52 -12.46
CA PRO A 34 -6.22 -4.23 -13.54
C PRO A 34 -6.31 -3.41 -14.84
N GLN A 35 -5.20 -3.25 -15.53
CA GLN A 35 -5.15 -2.66 -16.86
C GLN A 35 -5.75 -3.62 -17.90
N GLU A 36 -6.11 -3.11 -19.08
CA GLU A 36 -6.67 -3.93 -20.18
C GLU A 36 -5.76 -5.10 -20.60
N ASN A 37 -4.46 -5.02 -20.33
CA ASN A 37 -3.48 -6.07 -20.59
C ASN A 37 -3.38 -7.12 -19.46
N GLY A 38 -4.25 -7.04 -18.44
CA GLY A 38 -4.25 -7.90 -17.27
C GLY A 38 -3.14 -7.60 -16.23
N LYS A 39 -2.31 -6.58 -16.45
CA LYS A 39 -1.30 -6.17 -15.47
C LYS A 39 -1.94 -5.32 -14.39
N MET A 40 -1.51 -5.55 -13.16
CA MET A 40 -1.86 -4.74 -12.00
C MET A 40 -0.62 -3.96 -11.57
N GLU A 41 -0.76 -2.65 -11.37
CA GLU A 41 0.29 -1.86 -10.75
C GLU A 41 0.20 -2.03 -9.24
N VAL A 42 1.28 -2.55 -8.66
CA VAL A 42 1.42 -2.74 -7.22
C VAL A 42 2.53 -1.84 -6.73
N LYS A 43 2.24 -1.04 -5.71
CA LYS A 43 3.20 -0.13 -5.10
C LYS A 43 3.33 -0.42 -3.62
N LEU A 44 4.58 -0.59 -3.20
CA LEU A 44 4.94 -0.75 -1.79
C LEU A 44 5.68 0.49 -1.32
N SER A 45 5.21 1.08 -0.22
CA SER A 45 5.87 2.17 0.49
C SER A 45 6.01 1.82 1.96
N TYR A 46 7.15 2.10 2.58
CA TYR A 46 7.34 1.85 4.00
C TYR A 46 8.09 3.00 4.67
N LYS A 47 7.95 3.09 6.00
CA LYS A 47 8.75 3.98 6.85
C LYS A 47 8.96 3.32 8.22
N GLY A 48 10.04 3.69 8.89
CA GLY A 48 10.50 3.07 10.13
C GLY A 48 11.72 2.19 9.91
N ASP A 49 11.96 1.28 10.85
CA ASP A 49 13.09 0.36 10.77
C ASP A 49 12.88 -0.67 9.63
N PRO A 50 13.86 -0.86 8.72
CA PRO A 50 13.73 -1.79 7.61
C PRO A 50 13.57 -3.26 8.03
N PHE A 51 14.19 -3.69 9.14
CA PHE A 51 14.05 -5.06 9.62
C PHE A 51 12.66 -5.30 10.20
N LEU A 52 12.10 -4.32 10.91
CA LEU A 52 10.73 -4.38 11.39
C LEU A 52 9.72 -4.41 10.23
N ALA A 53 9.94 -3.61 9.18
CA ALA A 53 9.11 -3.62 7.98
C ALA A 53 9.14 -4.98 7.26
N LEU A 54 10.35 -5.56 7.11
CA LEU A 54 10.52 -6.91 6.56
C LEU A 54 9.84 -7.98 7.42
N TYR A 55 9.98 -7.89 8.74
CA TYR A 55 9.31 -8.81 9.67
C TYR A 55 7.79 -8.76 9.55
N MET A 56 7.21 -7.56 9.42
CA MET A 56 5.76 -7.41 9.19
C MET A 56 5.32 -8.02 7.85
N LEU A 57 6.13 -7.85 6.79
CA LEU A 57 5.83 -8.42 5.48
C LEU A 57 5.90 -9.95 5.48
N ASP A 58 6.94 -10.52 6.10
CA ASP A 58 7.12 -11.97 6.23
C ASP A 58 5.99 -12.61 7.04
N GLY A 59 5.59 -11.98 8.15
CA GLY A 59 4.44 -12.40 8.94
C GLY A 59 3.10 -12.29 8.18
N ALA A 60 2.91 -11.24 7.37
CA ALA A 60 1.70 -11.11 6.56
C ALA A 60 1.63 -12.16 5.44
N GLN A 61 2.76 -12.44 4.78
CA GLN A 61 2.83 -13.43 3.71
C GLN A 61 2.49 -14.83 4.21
N SER A 62 3.05 -15.23 5.36
CA SER A 62 2.79 -16.54 5.96
C SER A 62 1.30 -16.77 6.26
N ILE A 63 0.58 -15.75 6.74
CA ILE A 63 -0.87 -15.83 6.96
C ILE A 63 -1.63 -16.00 5.64
N ILE A 64 -1.27 -15.22 4.62
CA ILE A 64 -1.93 -15.29 3.30
C ILE A 64 -1.74 -16.67 2.66
N ASP A 65 -0.53 -17.23 2.77
CA ASP A 65 -0.20 -18.54 2.22
C ASP A 65 -0.95 -19.66 2.96
N GLU A 66 -1.11 -19.56 4.28
CA GLU A 66 -1.93 -20.50 5.07
C GLU A 66 -3.40 -20.47 4.64
N ASP A 67 -3.99 -19.28 4.50
CA ASP A 67 -5.39 -19.12 4.06
C ASP A 67 -5.60 -19.70 2.65
N ALA A 68 -4.66 -19.44 1.72
CA ALA A 68 -4.74 -19.92 0.34
C ALA A 68 -4.63 -21.45 0.17
N LEU A 69 -4.13 -22.16 1.19
CA LEU A 69 -4.06 -23.62 1.22
C LEU A 69 -5.33 -24.27 1.79
N THR A 70 -6.27 -23.47 2.30
CA THR A 70 -7.54 -23.95 2.88
C THR A 70 -8.75 -23.82 1.95
N ASP A 71 -8.59 -23.21 0.77
CA ASP A 71 -9.58 -23.09 -0.31
C ASP A 71 -9.45 -24.17 -1.40
#